data_AF-A0A3N5LRR8-F1
#
_entry.id   AF-A0A3N5LRR8-F1
#
_cell.length_a   1.000
_cell.length_b   1.000
_cell.length_c   1.000
_cell.angle_alpha   90.00
_cell.angle_beta   90.00
_cell.angle_gamma   90.00
#
_symmetry.space_group_name_H-M   'P 1'
#
loop_
_entity.id
_entity.type
_entity.pdbx_description
1 polymer ?
#
loop_
_entity_poly.entity_id
_entity_poly.type
_entity_poly.pdbx_seq_one_letter_code
_entity_poly.pdbx_strand_id
1 'polypeptide(L)'
;MLKKHFTILLLLVIMTAGGFAQSIPSGTARVEALGLNPFIMDAATDINRNPAWGGYYRNYIFGDIGKAEGSDNAFYLDNQYLGVNFGLGKTWNAGLVINKNEGIIFEGLFNTNETFRNSFISNPIVPIKLLVGYTNSSKKLHVGLAPYYGAWSSDTISGANSLKKKSGVLGGTLGVVSIMKNGWVEGNVDFRMNSFELTRVISEPASTVTYKNDGAMEIAAALRAFFTVNRPNKINVVPYANFRMVNWQPNYVPVDPTGHDYKWFNLGVGIGVNMPVLDDGLFAGGLSFGMGSFEDIATANNETGITYNYKNSSTTLPQFNAGLEWQFADWFTGRLGFMRSVIKIKEEYSQTVGGVSSSAEVNNTFASNPDQTISLGAGFHFDRFSLEGTIGEKFFQRGPYILSGKGTDMFGVLSASYNFNK
;
A
#
# COMPACT_ATOMS: atom_id res chain seq x y z
N MET A 1 30.79 -14.67 -27.15
CA MET A 1 30.56 -14.40 -25.71
C MET A 1 31.22 -13.12 -25.20
N LEU A 2 32.44 -12.77 -25.63
CA LEU A 2 33.17 -11.58 -25.15
C LEU A 2 32.43 -10.24 -25.30
N LYS A 3 31.70 -10.03 -26.40
CA LYS A 3 30.95 -8.78 -26.64
C LYS A 3 29.81 -8.53 -25.62
N LYS A 4 29.07 -9.55 -25.20
CA LYS A 4 28.01 -9.41 -24.18
C LYS A 4 28.58 -9.04 -22.80
N HIS A 5 29.70 -9.66 -22.42
CA HIS A 5 30.36 -9.37 -21.14
C HIS A 5 31.03 -8.01 -21.15
N PHE A 6 31.61 -7.60 -22.29
CA PHE A 6 32.19 -6.27 -22.45
C PHE A 6 31.12 -5.17 -22.42
N THR A 7 29.93 -5.38 -22.99
CA THR A 7 28.80 -4.43 -22.89
C THR A 7 28.25 -4.32 -21.46
N ILE A 8 28.16 -5.44 -20.73
CA ILE A 8 27.76 -5.44 -19.31
C ILE A 8 28.82 -4.73 -18.45
N LEU A 9 30.11 -5.01 -18.69
CA LEU A 9 31.22 -4.34 -18.01
C LEU A 9 31.27 -2.85 -18.35
N LEU A 10 31.01 -2.46 -19.60
CA LEU A 10 30.96 -1.06 -20.03
C LEU A 10 29.76 -0.34 -19.40
N LEU A 11 28.59 -0.99 -19.26
CA LEU A 11 27.44 -0.47 -18.51
C LEU A 11 27.77 -0.28 -17.03
N LEU A 12 28.45 -1.26 -16.41
CA LEU A 12 28.95 -1.17 -15.03
C LEU A 12 30.00 -0.06 -14.84
N VAL A 13 30.91 0.12 -15.81
CA VAL A 13 31.97 1.15 -15.74
C VAL A 13 31.40 2.55 -16.00
N ILE A 14 30.39 2.70 -16.87
CA ILE A 14 29.66 3.97 -17.05
C ILE A 14 28.85 4.35 -15.80
N MET A 15 28.47 3.39 -14.96
CA MET A 15 27.86 3.66 -13.63
C MET A 15 28.88 4.12 -12.57
N THR A 16 30.18 3.93 -12.77
CA THR A 16 31.21 4.26 -11.76
C THR A 16 31.93 5.59 -11.96
N ALA A 17 31.63 6.35 -13.02
CA ALA A 17 32.37 7.55 -13.37
C ALA A 17 31.49 8.81 -13.41
N GLY A 18 31.36 9.47 -12.25
CA GLY A 18 31.23 10.93 -12.20
C GLY A 18 30.28 11.47 -11.14
N GLY A 19 30.80 12.34 -10.27
CA GLY A 19 30.09 13.46 -9.62
C GLY A 19 29.01 13.10 -8.57
N PHE A 20 29.09 13.76 -7.42
CA PHE A 20 28.32 13.58 -6.18
C PHE A 20 26.78 13.64 -6.30
N ALA A 21 26.17 12.66 -6.96
CA ALA A 21 24.77 12.36 -6.76
C ALA A 21 24.68 11.13 -5.84
N GLN A 22 24.34 11.36 -4.57
CA GLN A 22 24.13 10.28 -3.63
C GLN A 22 22.90 9.44 -4.04
N SER A 23 22.97 8.14 -3.73
CA SER A 23 21.81 7.25 -3.73
C SER A 23 20.69 7.87 -2.90
N ILE A 24 19.45 7.59 -3.29
CA ILE A 24 18.28 8.01 -2.53
C ILE A 24 17.64 6.73 -1.96
N PRO A 25 17.84 6.43 -0.67
CA PRO A 25 17.17 5.34 0.01
C PRO A 25 15.67 5.41 -0.23
N SER A 26 15.07 4.35 -0.77
CA SER A 26 13.64 4.35 -1.07
C SER A 26 13.03 2.98 -1.21
N GLY A 27 11.70 2.93 -1.11
CA GLY A 27 10.92 1.75 -1.44
C GLY A 27 10.18 1.22 -0.24
N THR A 28 9.30 0.25 -0.48
CA THR A 28 8.48 -0.33 0.59
C THR A 28 9.35 -0.95 1.68
N ALA A 29 10.50 -1.54 1.31
CA ALA A 29 11.43 -2.11 2.28
C ALA A 29 11.93 -1.08 3.31
N ARG A 30 12.24 0.14 2.87
CA ARG A 30 12.71 1.20 3.78
C ARG A 30 11.60 1.64 4.73
N VAL A 31 10.37 1.81 4.23
CA VAL A 31 9.22 2.24 5.03
C VAL A 31 8.82 1.17 6.04
N GLU A 32 8.78 -0.11 5.63
CA GLU A 32 8.52 -1.23 6.53
C GLU A 32 9.61 -1.39 7.59
N ALA A 33 10.89 -1.27 7.22
CA ALA A 33 12.02 -1.33 8.15
C ALA A 33 12.02 -0.24 9.23
N LEU A 34 11.32 0.87 8.99
CA LEU A 34 11.17 1.98 9.93
C LEU A 34 9.84 1.96 10.69
N GLY A 35 9.11 0.84 10.62
CA GLY A 35 7.88 0.61 11.39
C GLY A 35 6.66 1.27 10.77
N LEU A 36 6.56 1.24 9.43
CA LEU A 36 5.45 1.84 8.65
C LEU A 36 5.21 3.31 9.02
N ASN A 37 6.29 4.04 9.26
CA ASN A 37 6.27 5.34 9.89
C ASN A 37 5.81 6.44 8.91
N PRO A 38 4.70 7.14 9.15
CA PRO A 38 4.20 8.17 8.24
C PRO A 38 5.05 9.46 8.29
N PHE A 39 5.94 9.58 9.27
CA PHE A 39 6.74 10.77 9.56
C PHE A 39 8.10 10.78 8.84
N ILE A 40 8.33 9.87 7.87
CA ILE A 40 9.52 9.87 7.02
C ILE A 40 9.20 10.31 5.58
N MET A 41 10.21 10.82 4.89
CA MET A 41 10.17 11.00 3.44
C MET A 41 10.77 9.78 2.78
N ASP A 42 10.16 9.28 1.70
CA ASP A 42 10.62 8.10 0.96
C ASP A 42 10.25 8.25 -0.52
N ALA A 43 11.24 8.33 -1.42
CA ALA A 43 11.00 8.77 -2.79
C ALA A 43 10.00 7.88 -3.56
N ALA A 44 10.18 6.57 -3.51
CA ALA A 44 9.31 5.59 -4.18
C ALA A 44 7.88 5.64 -3.64
N THR A 45 7.74 5.70 -2.32
CA THR A 45 6.43 5.75 -1.64
C THR A 45 5.74 7.08 -1.89
N ASP A 46 6.48 8.18 -1.82
CA ASP A 46 5.98 9.55 -1.98
C ASP A 46 5.50 9.77 -3.42
N ILE A 47 6.24 9.34 -4.46
CA ILE A 47 5.82 9.43 -5.86
C ILE A 47 4.55 8.59 -6.09
N ASN A 48 4.49 7.38 -5.53
CA ASN A 48 3.34 6.50 -5.68
C ASN A 48 2.08 7.01 -4.98
N ARG A 49 2.22 7.67 -3.83
CA ARG A 49 1.10 8.23 -3.06
C ARG A 49 0.65 9.59 -3.61
N ASN A 50 1.60 10.42 -4.05
CA ASN A 50 1.34 11.74 -4.57
C ASN A 50 2.26 12.02 -5.77
N PRO A 51 1.75 11.93 -7.02
CA PRO A 51 2.56 12.08 -8.22
C PRO A 51 3.22 13.47 -8.38
N ALA A 52 2.80 14.49 -7.60
CA ALA A 52 3.49 15.77 -7.60
C ALA A 52 4.94 15.67 -7.10
N TRP A 53 5.26 14.65 -6.29
CA TRP A 53 6.65 14.35 -5.89
C TRP A 53 7.54 13.95 -7.07
N GLY A 54 6.98 13.54 -8.21
CA GLY A 54 7.73 13.36 -9.46
C GLY A 54 8.39 14.66 -9.94
N GLY A 55 7.88 15.82 -9.53
CA GLY A 55 8.52 17.11 -9.78
C GLY A 55 9.78 17.37 -8.95
N TYR A 56 9.89 16.71 -7.78
CA TYR A 56 11.03 16.79 -6.87
C TYR A 56 12.06 15.68 -7.15
N TYR A 57 11.59 14.43 -7.21
CA TYR A 57 12.41 13.24 -7.51
C TYR A 57 12.47 12.98 -9.03
N ARG A 58 13.12 13.89 -9.75
CA ARG A 58 13.26 13.82 -11.21
C ARG A 58 14.40 12.87 -11.59
N ASN A 59 14.29 12.25 -12.76
CA ASN A 59 15.31 11.34 -13.30
C ASN A 59 15.66 10.24 -12.29
N TYR A 60 14.65 9.46 -11.96
CA TYR A 60 14.70 8.46 -10.90
C TYR A 60 14.00 7.18 -11.34
N ILE A 61 14.60 6.03 -11.03
CA ILE A 61 13.98 4.72 -11.17
C ILE A 61 13.92 4.08 -9.79
N PHE A 62 12.82 3.40 -9.50
CA PHE A 62 12.55 2.80 -8.20
C PHE A 62 11.62 1.61 -8.36
N GLY A 63 11.61 0.70 -7.40
CA GLY A 63 10.69 -0.43 -7.46
C GLY A 63 10.91 -1.39 -6.31
N ASP A 64 9.93 -2.26 -6.14
CA ASP A 64 10.05 -3.41 -5.26
C ASP A 64 10.41 -4.62 -6.12
N ILE A 65 11.53 -5.24 -5.80
CA ILE A 65 11.98 -6.49 -6.42
C ILE A 65 11.08 -7.63 -5.96
N GLY A 66 10.52 -7.52 -4.75
CA GLY A 66 9.39 -8.30 -4.31
C GLY A 66 9.31 -8.46 -2.80
N LYS A 67 8.23 -9.10 -2.38
CA LYS A 67 7.90 -9.44 -1.00
C LYS A 67 7.74 -10.95 -0.86
N ALA A 68 8.33 -11.50 0.19
CA ALA A 68 8.07 -12.89 0.57
C ALA A 68 6.71 -12.95 1.29
N GLU A 69 5.71 -13.58 0.67
CA GLU A 69 4.42 -13.87 1.30
C GLU A 69 4.18 -15.39 1.35
N GLY A 70 4.12 -15.94 2.56
CA GLY A 70 3.62 -17.31 2.78
C GLY A 70 4.69 -18.42 2.83
N SER A 71 4.40 -19.45 3.60
CA SER A 71 5.33 -20.52 4.03
C SER A 71 5.58 -21.63 3.01
N ASP A 72 4.89 -21.63 1.86
CA ASP A 72 4.72 -22.87 1.10
C ASP A 72 5.55 -22.96 -0.19
N ASN A 73 6.17 -21.86 -0.64
CA ASN A 73 7.21 -21.91 -1.69
C ASN A 73 8.22 -20.76 -1.52
N ALA A 74 9.36 -21.05 -0.90
CA ALA A 74 10.43 -20.11 -0.53
C ALA A 74 11.17 -19.41 -1.71
N PHE A 75 10.61 -19.39 -2.92
CA PHE A 75 11.25 -18.86 -4.13
C PHE A 75 10.35 -18.01 -5.03
N TYR A 76 9.12 -17.70 -4.63
CA TYR A 76 8.26 -16.74 -5.35
C TYR A 76 8.25 -15.40 -4.62
N LEU A 77 8.44 -14.32 -5.39
CA LEU A 77 8.43 -12.95 -4.92
C LEU A 77 7.15 -12.29 -5.46
N ASP A 78 6.28 -11.85 -4.56
CA ASP A 78 5.03 -11.20 -4.91
C ASP A 78 5.15 -9.67 -4.84
N ASN A 79 4.14 -8.95 -5.34
CA ASN A 79 4.03 -7.49 -5.29
C ASN A 79 5.18 -6.71 -5.96
N GLN A 80 5.80 -7.28 -7.00
CA GLN A 80 6.90 -6.64 -7.73
C GLN A 80 6.40 -5.50 -8.61
N TYR A 81 7.05 -4.34 -8.56
CA TYR A 81 6.74 -3.24 -9.49
C TYR A 81 7.98 -2.44 -9.83
N LEU A 82 7.93 -1.73 -10.96
CA LEU A 82 8.98 -0.82 -11.39
C LEU A 82 8.38 0.53 -11.76
N GLY A 83 8.95 1.61 -11.23
CA GLY A 83 8.61 2.99 -11.53
C GLY A 83 9.81 3.72 -12.10
N VAL A 84 9.57 4.56 -13.10
CA VAL A 84 10.56 5.48 -13.64
C VAL A 84 9.94 6.86 -13.83
N ASN A 85 10.70 7.91 -13.54
CA ASN A 85 10.25 9.29 -13.67
C ASN A 85 11.38 10.17 -14.23
N PHE A 86 11.09 10.91 -15.30
CA PHE A 86 12.06 11.74 -16.00
C PHE A 86 11.66 13.21 -15.98
N GLY A 87 12.65 14.08 -15.85
CA GLY A 87 12.47 15.51 -16.01
C GLY A 87 12.44 15.92 -17.48
N LEU A 88 11.32 16.51 -17.92
CA LEU A 88 11.19 17.14 -19.24
C LEU A 88 11.41 18.66 -19.12
N GLY A 89 12.65 19.11 -19.36
CA GLY A 89 13.04 20.51 -19.21
C GLY A 89 13.11 20.95 -17.75
N LYS A 90 12.65 22.16 -17.41
CA LYS A 90 12.63 22.68 -16.02
C LYS A 90 11.29 22.53 -15.32
N THR A 91 10.21 22.34 -16.09
CA THR A 91 8.83 22.50 -15.63
C THR A 91 8.11 21.16 -15.58
N TRP A 92 8.28 20.31 -16.60
CA TRP A 92 7.49 19.11 -16.73
C TRP A 92 8.26 17.88 -16.24
N ASN A 93 7.53 16.87 -15.78
CA ASN A 93 8.04 15.52 -15.58
C ASN A 93 7.03 14.51 -16.13
N ALA A 94 7.58 13.40 -16.62
CA ALA A 94 6.79 12.29 -17.14
C ALA A 94 7.46 10.97 -16.74
N GLY A 95 6.63 10.00 -16.42
CA GLY A 95 7.08 8.70 -15.94
C GLY A 95 5.99 7.66 -16.07
N LEU A 96 6.31 6.45 -15.62
CA LEU A 96 5.38 5.35 -15.55
C LEU A 96 5.72 4.41 -14.40
N VAL A 97 4.71 3.75 -13.86
CA VAL A 97 4.83 2.61 -12.94
C VAL A 97 4.18 1.40 -13.58
N ILE A 98 4.85 0.26 -13.57
CA ILE A 98 4.37 -0.99 -14.18
C ILE A 98 4.26 -2.09 -13.15
N ASN A 99 3.34 -3.01 -13.41
CA ASN A 99 3.13 -4.24 -12.64
C ASN A 99 2.75 -4.02 -11.16
N LYS A 100 2.25 -2.82 -10.82
CA LYS A 100 1.85 -2.52 -9.45
C LYS A 100 0.41 -2.96 -9.20
N ASN A 101 0.16 -3.65 -8.09
CA ASN A 101 -1.20 -3.94 -7.66
C ASN A 101 -1.88 -2.66 -7.18
N GLU A 102 -3.07 -2.37 -7.71
CA GLU A 102 -3.90 -1.24 -7.28
C GLU A 102 -5.36 -1.69 -7.15
N GLY A 103 -6.19 -0.82 -6.58
CA GLY A 103 -7.58 -1.13 -6.28
C GLY A 103 -7.75 -1.98 -5.02
N ILE A 104 -9.00 -2.17 -4.62
CA ILE A 104 -9.35 -3.08 -3.53
C ILE A 104 -10.35 -4.09 -4.06
N ILE A 105 -10.17 -5.33 -3.64
CA ILE A 105 -11.17 -6.37 -3.78
C ILE A 105 -11.47 -6.91 -2.39
N PHE A 106 -12.67 -6.62 -1.90
CA PHE A 106 -13.16 -7.17 -0.65
C PHE A 106 -13.97 -8.42 -0.94
N GLU A 107 -13.29 -9.55 -1.10
CA GLU A 107 -13.95 -10.85 -1.18
C GLU A 107 -13.93 -11.65 0.12
N GLY A 108 -12.92 -11.40 0.98
CA GLY A 108 -12.62 -12.29 2.10
C GLY A 108 -13.42 -12.02 3.38
N LEU A 109 -14.32 -11.05 3.40
CA LEU A 109 -14.92 -10.62 4.66
C LEU A 109 -16.26 -11.31 4.97
N PHE A 110 -17.14 -11.57 3.99
CA PHE A 110 -18.48 -12.12 4.29
C PHE A 110 -19.02 -12.99 3.16
N ASN A 111 -18.65 -14.26 3.17
CA ASN A 111 -19.33 -15.27 2.36
C ASN A 111 -20.26 -16.11 3.24
N THR A 112 -21.52 -15.70 3.32
CA THR A 112 -22.59 -16.49 3.96
C THR A 112 -23.11 -17.60 3.04
N ASN A 113 -22.81 -17.56 1.73
CA ASN A 113 -23.17 -18.61 0.79
C ASN A 113 -22.02 -19.63 0.62
N GLU A 114 -22.31 -20.90 0.91
CA GLU A 114 -21.33 -21.99 0.79
C GLU A 114 -20.72 -22.12 -0.62
N THR A 115 -21.42 -21.64 -1.65
CA THR A 115 -21.05 -21.76 -3.06
C THR A 115 -19.75 -21.01 -3.43
N PHE A 116 -19.36 -19.98 -2.69
CA PHE A 116 -18.19 -19.14 -3.01
C PHE A 116 -17.15 -19.05 -1.89
N ARG A 117 -17.32 -19.81 -0.81
CA ARG A 117 -16.56 -19.73 0.46
C ARG A 117 -15.02 -19.78 0.34
N ASN A 118 -14.47 -20.19 -0.81
CA ASN A 118 -13.03 -20.36 -1.04
C ASN A 118 -12.49 -19.69 -2.33
N SER A 119 -13.26 -18.80 -2.97
CA SER A 119 -12.86 -18.23 -4.25
C SER A 119 -12.29 -16.84 -4.09
N PHE A 120 -10.98 -16.73 -3.85
CA PHE A 120 -10.27 -15.44 -3.87
C PHE A 120 -10.02 -14.97 -5.31
N ILE A 121 -10.34 -13.73 -5.60
CA ILE A 121 -10.05 -12.89 -6.75
C ILE A 121 -8.86 -12.03 -6.33
N SER A 122 -7.85 -12.00 -7.20
CA SER A 122 -6.66 -11.20 -6.94
C SER A 122 -6.89 -9.75 -7.34
N ASN A 123 -6.24 -8.83 -6.60
CA ASN A 123 -6.23 -7.41 -6.93
C ASN A 123 -5.77 -7.20 -8.40
N PRO A 124 -6.35 -6.24 -9.12
CA PRO A 124 -5.96 -5.98 -10.49
C PRO A 124 -4.51 -5.48 -10.55
N ILE A 125 -3.76 -6.02 -11.50
CA ILE A 125 -2.40 -5.59 -11.78
C ILE A 125 -2.49 -4.41 -12.74
N VAL A 126 -1.82 -3.31 -12.41
CA VAL A 126 -1.71 -2.15 -13.29
C VAL A 126 -0.54 -2.38 -14.25
N PRO A 127 -0.79 -2.71 -15.53
CA PRO A 127 0.30 -2.84 -16.50
C PRO A 127 1.05 -1.52 -16.67
N ILE A 128 0.33 -0.39 -16.68
CA ILE A 128 0.88 0.95 -16.82
C ILE A 128 0.05 1.94 -16.01
N LYS A 129 0.72 2.64 -15.08
CA LYS A 129 0.27 3.88 -14.46
C LYS A 129 1.14 5.00 -15.01
N LEU A 130 0.54 6.02 -15.61
CA LEU A 130 1.29 7.17 -16.08
C LEU A 130 1.60 8.08 -14.90
N LEU A 131 2.75 8.74 -14.91
CA LEU A 131 3.09 9.81 -13.98
C LEU A 131 3.29 11.07 -14.82
N VAL A 132 2.49 12.11 -14.59
CA VAL A 132 2.63 13.39 -15.27
C VAL A 132 2.66 14.48 -14.22
N GLY A 133 3.64 15.37 -14.28
CA GLY A 133 3.74 16.45 -13.30
C GLY A 133 4.23 17.76 -13.87
N TYR A 134 3.78 18.83 -13.21
CA TYR A 134 4.11 20.21 -13.48
C TYR A 134 4.77 20.82 -12.23
N THR A 135 5.90 21.46 -12.42
CA THR A 135 6.62 22.25 -11.42
C THR A 135 6.63 23.70 -11.89
N ASN A 136 6.11 24.60 -11.07
CA ASN A 136 6.10 26.02 -11.42
C ASN A 136 7.52 26.60 -11.51
N SER A 137 7.67 27.77 -12.15
CA SER A 137 8.99 28.38 -12.38
C SER A 137 9.76 28.70 -11.09
N SER A 138 9.07 28.95 -9.96
CA SER A 138 9.71 29.20 -8.66
C SER A 138 10.09 27.93 -7.90
N LYS A 139 9.77 26.73 -8.44
CA LYS A 139 9.94 25.42 -7.79
C LYS A 139 9.30 25.32 -6.40
N LYS A 140 8.24 26.11 -6.17
CA LYS A 140 7.50 26.14 -4.91
C LYS A 140 6.17 25.39 -5.00
N LEU A 141 5.67 25.15 -6.20
CA LEU A 141 4.42 24.42 -6.41
C LEU A 141 4.66 23.31 -7.41
N HIS A 142 4.33 22.10 -7.01
CA HIS A 142 4.30 20.92 -7.85
C HIS A 142 2.87 20.39 -7.90
N VAL A 143 2.42 20.00 -9.07
CA VAL A 143 1.13 19.35 -9.31
C VAL A 143 1.42 18.07 -10.10
N GLY A 144 0.77 16.98 -9.75
CA GLY A 144 0.94 15.71 -10.44
C GLY A 144 -0.38 14.99 -10.65
N LEU A 145 -0.44 14.22 -11.73
CA LEU A 145 -1.55 13.35 -12.09
C LEU A 145 -1.00 11.97 -12.43
N ALA A 146 -1.67 10.93 -11.95
CA ALA A 146 -1.31 9.54 -12.24
C ALA A 146 -2.51 8.67 -12.61
N PRO A 147 -2.99 8.72 -13.86
CA PRO A 147 -4.09 7.87 -14.31
C PRO A 147 -3.59 6.45 -14.58
N TYR A 148 -4.46 5.48 -14.37
CA TYR A 148 -4.18 4.07 -14.65
C TYR A 148 -5.44 3.26 -14.90
N TYR A 149 -5.23 2.13 -15.56
CA TYR A 149 -6.18 1.03 -15.66
C TYR A 149 -5.45 -0.23 -15.20
N GLY A 150 -6.10 -1.03 -14.36
CA GLY A 150 -5.62 -2.33 -13.92
C GLY A 150 -6.65 -3.40 -14.21
N ALA A 151 -6.17 -4.61 -14.47
CA ALA A 151 -7.02 -5.77 -14.67
C ALA A 151 -6.31 -7.04 -14.20
N TRP A 152 -7.10 -8.02 -13.78
CA TRP A 152 -6.65 -9.37 -13.56
C TRP A 152 -7.76 -10.35 -13.95
N SER A 153 -7.38 -11.53 -14.44
CA SER A 153 -8.33 -12.59 -14.72
C SER A 153 -7.70 -13.96 -14.55
N SER A 154 -8.50 -14.91 -14.09
CA SER A 154 -8.15 -16.32 -14.02
C SER A 154 -9.32 -17.15 -14.54
N ASP A 155 -9.02 -18.18 -15.31
CA ASP A 155 -9.99 -19.15 -15.80
C ASP A 155 -9.49 -20.55 -15.41
N THR A 156 -10.31 -21.29 -14.69
CA THR A 156 -10.02 -22.65 -14.26
C THR A 156 -11.11 -23.57 -14.79
N ILE A 157 -10.72 -24.55 -15.61
CA ILE A 157 -11.64 -25.53 -16.19
C ILE A 157 -11.31 -26.90 -15.62
N SER A 158 -12.33 -27.60 -15.10
CA SER A 158 -12.19 -28.97 -14.58
C SER A 158 -13.38 -29.81 -15.05
N GLY A 159 -13.15 -30.59 -16.12
CA GLY A 159 -14.22 -31.32 -16.81
C GLY A 159 -15.25 -30.34 -17.40
N ALA A 160 -16.52 -30.52 -17.03
CA ALA A 160 -17.62 -29.64 -17.43
C ALA A 160 -17.84 -28.45 -16.46
N ASN A 161 -17.07 -28.37 -15.38
CA ASN A 161 -17.10 -27.23 -14.46
C ASN A 161 -16.11 -26.16 -14.90
N SER A 162 -16.47 -24.89 -14.73
CA SER A 162 -15.54 -23.78 -14.90
C SER A 162 -15.68 -22.74 -13.79
N LEU A 163 -14.57 -22.09 -13.47
CA LEU A 163 -14.50 -20.97 -12.54
C LEU A 163 -13.71 -19.85 -13.21
N LYS A 164 -14.42 -18.79 -13.56
CA LYS A 164 -13.87 -17.58 -14.15
C LYS A 164 -13.89 -16.46 -13.13
N LYS A 165 -12.75 -15.83 -12.95
CA LYS A 165 -12.53 -14.74 -12.00
C LYS A 165 -11.95 -13.56 -12.74
N LYS A 166 -12.43 -12.36 -12.45
CA LYS A 166 -11.92 -11.11 -13.00
C LYS A 166 -11.97 -10.02 -11.96
N SER A 167 -11.03 -9.09 -12.07
CA SER A 167 -11.08 -7.81 -11.41
C SER A 167 -10.58 -6.71 -12.33
N GLY A 168 -11.07 -5.51 -12.09
CA GLY A 168 -10.71 -4.32 -12.84
C GLY A 168 -10.66 -3.11 -11.94
N VAL A 169 -9.79 -2.16 -12.28
CA VAL A 169 -9.78 -0.84 -11.69
C VAL A 169 -9.51 0.20 -12.77
N LEU A 170 -10.32 1.25 -12.81
CA LEU A 170 -10.05 2.46 -13.56
C LEU A 170 -9.93 3.60 -12.56
N GLY A 171 -8.83 4.33 -12.57
CA GLY A 171 -8.65 5.40 -11.59
C GLY A 171 -7.43 6.24 -11.81
N GLY A 172 -7.16 7.09 -10.82
CA GLY A 172 -5.96 7.88 -10.80
C GLY A 172 -5.81 8.72 -9.55
N THR A 173 -4.60 9.25 -9.40
CA THR A 173 -4.23 10.14 -8.30
C THR A 173 -4.00 11.54 -8.83
N LEU A 174 -4.63 12.54 -8.21
CA LEU A 174 -4.24 13.94 -8.36
C LEU A 174 -3.52 14.38 -7.09
N GLY A 175 -2.41 15.09 -7.23
CA GLY A 175 -1.66 15.53 -6.08
C GLY A 175 -0.98 16.88 -6.25
N VAL A 176 -0.67 17.50 -5.13
CA VAL A 176 -0.02 18.81 -5.01
C VAL A 176 1.04 18.74 -3.92
N VAL A 177 2.17 19.41 -4.15
CA VAL A 177 3.20 19.70 -3.13
C VAL A 177 3.52 21.19 -3.19
N SER A 178 3.46 21.86 -2.04
CA SER A 178 3.79 23.27 -1.88
C SER A 178 4.99 23.44 -0.93
N ILE A 179 6.06 24.03 -1.43
CA ILE A 179 7.28 24.32 -0.69
C ILE A 179 7.20 25.73 -0.11
N MET A 180 7.38 25.81 1.20
CA MET A 180 7.35 27.04 2.00
C MET A 180 8.74 27.33 2.57
N LYS A 181 8.90 28.50 3.20
CA LYS A 181 10.18 28.92 3.80
C LYS A 181 10.67 27.97 4.92
N ASN A 182 9.75 27.33 5.65
CA ASN A 182 10.02 26.49 6.81
C ASN A 182 9.51 25.05 6.61
N GLY A 183 9.64 24.52 5.39
CA GLY A 183 9.25 23.16 5.06
C GLY A 183 8.21 23.10 3.94
N TRP A 184 7.29 22.14 3.98
CA TRP A 184 6.38 21.89 2.86
C TRP A 184 5.05 21.25 3.31
N VAL A 185 4.04 21.36 2.47
CA VAL A 185 2.75 20.65 2.60
C VAL A 185 2.47 19.90 1.31
N GLU A 186 1.97 18.68 1.44
CA GLU A 186 1.48 17.87 0.34
C GLU A 186 0.01 17.49 0.56
N GLY A 187 -0.70 17.31 -0.54
CA GLY A 187 -2.04 16.75 -0.54
C GLY A 187 -2.30 15.94 -1.80
N ASN A 188 -3.07 14.87 -1.70
CA ASN A 188 -3.51 14.08 -2.84
C ASN A 188 -4.95 13.59 -2.66
N VAL A 189 -5.58 13.28 -3.79
CA VAL A 189 -6.88 12.64 -3.89
C VAL A 189 -6.76 11.50 -4.91
N ASP A 190 -7.15 10.30 -4.49
CA ASP A 190 -7.34 9.14 -5.33
C ASP A 190 -8.82 8.98 -5.65
N PHE A 191 -9.13 8.75 -6.93
CA PHE A 191 -10.44 8.33 -7.38
C PHE A 191 -10.30 7.02 -8.14
N ARG A 192 -11.10 6.00 -7.77
CA ARG A 192 -11.04 4.67 -8.41
C ARG A 192 -12.45 4.11 -8.58
N MET A 193 -12.66 3.45 -9.71
CA MET A 193 -13.82 2.61 -10.00
C MET A 193 -13.33 1.17 -10.05
N ASN A 194 -13.66 0.38 -9.03
CA ASN A 194 -13.27 -1.02 -8.95
C ASN A 194 -14.41 -1.91 -9.43
N SER A 195 -14.10 -2.97 -10.16
CA SER A 195 -15.07 -3.98 -10.60
C SER A 195 -14.52 -5.37 -10.36
N PHE A 196 -15.43 -6.33 -10.20
CA PHE A 196 -15.06 -7.75 -10.17
C PHE A 196 -16.18 -8.59 -10.76
N GLU A 197 -15.82 -9.78 -11.25
CA GLU A 197 -16.76 -10.78 -11.73
C GLU A 197 -16.21 -12.16 -11.39
N LEU A 198 -17.06 -12.96 -10.76
CA LEU A 198 -16.81 -14.35 -10.44
C LEU A 198 -17.95 -15.16 -11.05
N THR A 199 -17.65 -15.98 -12.06
CA THR A 199 -18.63 -16.87 -12.70
C THR A 199 -18.24 -18.32 -12.46
N ARG A 200 -19.16 -19.10 -11.90
CA ARG A 200 -19.02 -20.54 -11.70
C ARG A 200 -20.05 -21.27 -12.55
N VAL A 201 -19.58 -22.20 -13.37
CA VAL A 201 -20.41 -23.17 -14.10
C VAL A 201 -20.27 -24.51 -13.39
N ILE A 202 -21.38 -25.06 -12.92
CA ILE A 202 -21.48 -26.38 -12.30
C ILE A 202 -22.22 -27.29 -13.28
N SER A 203 -21.64 -28.45 -13.59
CA SER A 203 -22.21 -29.35 -14.59
C SER A 203 -23.39 -30.18 -14.08
N GLU A 204 -23.39 -30.53 -12.80
CA GLU A 204 -24.47 -31.32 -12.17
C GLU A 204 -24.76 -30.82 -10.73
N PRO A 205 -25.95 -30.24 -10.48
CA PRO A 205 -26.94 -29.81 -11.48
C PRO A 205 -26.38 -28.69 -12.37
N ALA A 206 -26.75 -28.72 -13.66
CA ALA A 206 -26.33 -27.71 -14.63
C ALA A 206 -26.78 -26.31 -14.17
N SER A 207 -25.83 -25.49 -13.73
CA SER A 207 -26.10 -24.15 -13.23
C SER A 207 -24.92 -23.23 -13.51
N THR A 208 -25.24 -21.98 -13.83
CA THR A 208 -24.26 -20.90 -13.93
C THR A 208 -24.63 -19.85 -12.91
N VAL A 209 -23.71 -19.54 -12.01
CA VAL A 209 -23.87 -18.48 -11.01
C VAL A 209 -22.75 -17.47 -11.21
N THR A 210 -23.12 -16.21 -11.42
CA THR A 210 -22.20 -15.08 -11.50
C THR A 210 -22.42 -14.18 -10.29
N TYR A 211 -21.37 -13.92 -9.54
CA TYR A 211 -21.29 -12.88 -8.51
C TYR A 211 -20.42 -11.75 -9.04
N LYS A 212 -20.94 -10.53 -9.13
CA LYS A 212 -20.22 -9.42 -9.76
C LYS A 212 -20.50 -8.09 -9.10
N ASN A 213 -19.64 -7.12 -9.36
CA ASN A 213 -19.84 -5.72 -9.04
C ASN A 213 -19.33 -4.88 -10.21
N ASP A 214 -20.22 -4.16 -10.87
CA ASP A 214 -19.90 -3.43 -12.11
C ASP A 214 -19.25 -2.05 -11.85
N GLY A 215 -19.19 -1.56 -10.60
CA GLY A 215 -18.56 -0.27 -10.30
C GLY A 215 -18.63 0.19 -8.84
N ALA A 216 -17.69 -0.30 -8.01
CA ALA A 216 -17.42 0.24 -6.68
C ALA A 216 -16.70 1.58 -6.81
N MET A 217 -17.23 2.63 -6.19
CA MET A 217 -16.56 3.91 -6.14
C MET A 217 -15.69 3.99 -4.89
N GLU A 218 -14.42 4.31 -5.09
CA GLU A 218 -13.44 4.58 -4.04
C GLU A 218 -12.93 6.02 -4.17
N ILE A 219 -12.93 6.72 -3.04
CA ILE A 219 -12.30 8.03 -2.88
C ILE A 219 -11.35 7.94 -1.71
N ALA A 220 -10.08 8.29 -1.93
CA ALA A 220 -9.11 8.47 -0.86
C ALA A 220 -8.51 9.87 -0.93
N ALA A 221 -8.11 10.41 0.22
CA ALA A 221 -7.38 11.66 0.28
C ALA A 221 -6.31 11.56 1.38
N ALA A 222 -5.16 12.18 1.16
CA ALA A 222 -4.13 12.28 2.18
C ALA A 222 -3.50 13.67 2.18
N LEU A 223 -3.17 14.14 3.38
CA LEU A 223 -2.50 15.39 3.67
C LEU A 223 -1.31 15.11 4.57
N ARG A 224 -0.17 15.73 4.30
CA ARG A 224 1.01 15.66 5.16
C ARG A 224 1.81 16.95 5.05
N ALA A 225 2.39 17.40 6.15
CA ALA A 225 3.26 18.56 6.13
C ALA A 225 4.53 18.29 6.93
N PHE A 226 5.63 18.91 6.54
CA PHE A 226 6.86 18.95 7.33
C PHE A 226 7.12 20.41 7.67
N PHE A 227 7.06 20.74 8.96
CA PHE A 227 7.33 22.08 9.46
C PHE A 227 8.64 22.10 10.23
N THR A 228 9.66 22.76 9.71
CA THR A 228 10.94 22.93 10.40
C THR A 228 10.77 23.91 11.55
N VAL A 229 10.69 23.40 12.78
CA VAL A 229 10.50 24.17 14.01
C VAL A 229 11.82 24.62 14.63
N ASN A 230 12.90 23.88 14.38
CA ASN A 230 14.26 24.23 14.80
C ASN A 230 15.20 24.05 13.61
N ARG A 231 15.68 25.15 13.03
CA ARG A 231 16.54 25.13 11.84
C ARG A 231 17.95 24.61 12.12
N PRO A 232 18.67 25.06 13.17
CA PRO A 232 19.99 24.52 13.50
C PRO A 232 20.01 23.00 13.60
N ASN A 233 19.00 22.43 14.28
CA ASN A 233 18.91 20.99 14.52
C ASN A 233 18.05 20.26 13.48
N LYS A 234 17.57 20.97 12.45
CA LYS A 234 16.68 20.47 11.38
C LYS A 234 15.50 19.62 11.90
N ILE A 235 14.92 20.01 13.03
CA ILE A 235 13.79 19.30 13.64
C ILE A 235 12.52 19.70 12.90
N ASN A 236 11.82 18.71 12.35
CA ASN A 236 10.55 18.89 11.67
C ASN A 236 9.41 18.30 12.51
N VAL A 237 8.32 19.04 12.64
CA VAL A 237 7.04 18.51 13.11
C VAL A 237 6.23 18.09 11.89
N VAL A 238 5.68 16.87 11.94
CA VAL A 238 5.04 16.21 10.82
C VAL A 238 3.61 15.82 11.17
N PRO A 239 2.61 16.72 10.96
CA PRO A 239 1.23 16.32 11.00
C PRO A 239 0.85 15.61 9.70
N TYR A 240 -0.04 14.62 9.80
CA TYR A 240 -0.66 14.00 8.65
C TYR A 240 -2.13 13.66 8.92
N ALA A 241 -2.89 13.54 7.84
CA ALA A 241 -4.23 13.00 7.83
C ALA A 241 -4.43 12.14 6.59
N ASN A 242 -5.20 11.08 6.70
CA ASN A 242 -5.67 10.30 5.56
C ASN A 242 -7.15 9.98 5.75
N PHE A 243 -7.85 9.86 4.64
CA PHE A 243 -9.25 9.52 4.55
C PHE A 243 -9.42 8.54 3.40
N ARG A 244 -10.30 7.57 3.56
CA ARG A 244 -10.69 6.66 2.47
C ARG A 244 -12.12 6.20 2.68
N MET A 245 -12.89 6.17 1.59
CA MET A 245 -14.24 5.65 1.56
C MET A 245 -14.43 4.83 0.32
N VAL A 246 -15.10 3.69 0.46
CA VAL A 246 -15.44 2.78 -0.64
C VAL A 246 -16.88 2.33 -0.45
N ASN A 247 -17.68 2.43 -1.50
CA ASN A 247 -19.04 1.90 -1.53
C ASN A 247 -19.18 0.93 -2.70
N TRP A 248 -19.80 -0.22 -2.50
CA TRP A 248 -20.07 -1.19 -3.57
C TRP A 248 -21.31 -2.02 -3.31
N GLN A 249 -21.97 -2.43 -4.39
CA GLN A 249 -23.27 -3.10 -4.37
C GLN A 249 -23.22 -4.29 -5.32
N PRO A 250 -22.65 -5.42 -4.87
CA PRO A 250 -22.49 -6.57 -5.72
C PRO A 250 -23.83 -7.28 -5.90
N ASN A 251 -23.97 -7.98 -7.02
CA ASN A 251 -25.17 -8.70 -7.38
C ASN A 251 -24.87 -10.10 -7.92
N TYR A 252 -25.88 -10.97 -7.82
CA TYR A 252 -25.84 -12.33 -8.34
C TYR A 252 -26.65 -12.45 -9.63
N VAL A 253 -26.24 -13.35 -10.52
CA VAL A 253 -26.95 -13.75 -11.74
C VAL A 253 -26.94 -15.28 -11.85
N PRO A 254 -28.10 -15.97 -11.82
CA PRO A 254 -29.44 -15.42 -11.60
C PRO A 254 -29.56 -14.73 -10.22
N VAL A 255 -30.49 -13.78 -10.12
CA VAL A 255 -30.63 -12.89 -8.95
C VAL A 255 -30.81 -13.69 -7.66
N ASP A 256 -29.91 -13.48 -6.70
CA ASP A 256 -30.08 -13.93 -5.32
C ASP A 256 -31.24 -13.12 -4.71
N PRO A 257 -32.18 -13.75 -3.98
CA PRO A 257 -33.20 -13.00 -3.23
C PRO A 257 -32.58 -11.97 -2.27
N THR A 258 -31.32 -12.09 -1.87
CA THR A 258 -30.66 -11.15 -0.95
C THR A 258 -29.72 -10.21 -1.69
N GLY A 259 -30.01 -8.91 -1.66
CA GLY A 259 -29.10 -7.86 -2.13
C GLY A 259 -28.17 -7.40 -1.01
N HIS A 260 -26.92 -7.08 -1.34
CA HIS A 260 -25.92 -6.57 -0.38
C HIS A 260 -25.46 -5.15 -0.75
N ASP A 261 -25.36 -4.27 0.23
CA ASP A 261 -24.75 -2.94 0.13
C ASP A 261 -23.59 -2.84 1.12
N TYR A 262 -22.39 -2.61 0.60
CA TYR A 262 -21.18 -2.54 1.40
C TYR A 262 -20.62 -1.13 1.44
N LYS A 263 -20.26 -0.70 2.64
CA LYS A 263 -19.63 0.59 2.90
C LYS A 263 -18.40 0.38 3.74
N TRP A 264 -17.30 0.97 3.31
CA TRP A 264 -16.06 0.99 4.07
C TRP A 264 -15.55 2.42 4.19
N PHE A 265 -15.10 2.77 5.38
CA PHE A 265 -14.58 4.08 5.73
C PHE A 265 -13.34 3.93 6.60
N ASN A 266 -12.36 4.80 6.36
CA ASN A 266 -11.18 4.91 7.18
C ASN A 266 -10.74 6.38 7.29
N LEU A 267 -10.34 6.79 8.50
CA LEU A 267 -9.78 8.09 8.81
C LEU A 267 -8.58 7.87 9.72
N GLY A 268 -7.43 8.42 9.34
CA GLY A 268 -6.24 8.46 10.16
C GLY A 268 -5.77 9.89 10.34
N VAL A 269 -5.35 10.25 11.55
CA VAL A 269 -4.64 11.51 11.81
C VAL A 269 -3.45 11.24 12.72
N GLY A 270 -2.40 12.03 12.61
CA GLY A 270 -1.27 11.90 13.51
C GLY A 270 -0.34 13.08 13.47
N ILE A 271 0.55 13.11 14.45
CA ILE A 271 1.59 14.11 14.58
C ILE A 271 2.85 13.44 15.09
N GLY A 272 3.97 13.78 14.46
CA GLY A 272 5.26 13.25 14.84
C GLY A 272 6.38 14.26 14.63
N VAL A 273 7.59 13.77 14.85
CA VAL A 273 8.84 14.47 14.66
C VAL A 273 9.67 13.71 13.65
N ASN A 274 10.41 14.44 12.82
CA ASN A 274 11.46 13.95 11.95
C ASN A 274 12.69 14.82 12.17
N MET A 275 13.81 14.22 12.59
CA MET A 275 15.02 14.96 12.90
C MET A 275 16.27 14.12 12.64
N PRO A 276 17.38 14.75 12.22
CA PRO A 276 18.68 14.09 12.23
C PRO A 276 19.09 13.76 13.66
N VAL A 277 19.83 12.66 13.82
CA VAL A 277 20.45 12.26 15.09
C VAL A 277 21.94 12.12 14.85
N LEU A 278 22.73 12.96 15.53
CA LEU A 278 24.15 13.16 15.20
C LEU A 278 24.31 13.50 13.71
N ASP A 279 25.43 13.13 13.10
CA ASP A 279 25.77 13.49 11.72
C ASP A 279 25.19 12.49 10.69
N ASP A 280 25.01 11.23 11.08
CA ASP A 280 24.74 10.10 10.16
C ASP A 280 23.42 9.37 10.45
N GLY A 281 22.61 9.90 11.38
CA GLY A 281 21.37 9.28 11.83
C GLY A 281 20.12 10.09 11.48
N LEU A 282 18.99 9.39 11.39
CA LEU A 282 17.65 9.96 11.28
C LEU A 282 16.74 9.28 12.30
N PHE A 283 16.04 10.09 13.10
CA PHE A 283 14.92 9.64 13.90
C PHE A 283 13.62 10.21 13.35
N ALA A 284 12.62 9.35 13.27
CA ALA A 284 11.25 9.77 13.03
C ALA A 284 10.30 9.03 13.98
N GLY A 285 9.30 9.71 14.51
CA GLY A 285 8.33 9.05 15.38
C GLY A 285 7.25 9.98 15.89
N GLY A 286 6.17 9.41 16.40
CA GLY A 286 5.02 10.18 16.81
C GLY A 286 3.82 9.33 17.23
N LEU A 287 2.69 10.02 17.30
CA LEU A 287 1.42 9.45 17.71
C LEU A 287 0.39 9.60 16.59
N SER A 288 -0.42 8.57 16.46
CA SER A 288 -1.52 8.54 15.51
C SER A 288 -2.80 8.04 16.16
N PHE A 289 -3.90 8.46 15.55
CA PHE A 289 -5.26 8.05 15.83
C PHE A 289 -5.86 7.52 14.54
N GLY A 290 -6.62 6.43 14.63
CA GLY A 290 -7.31 5.85 13.50
C GLY A 290 -8.76 5.50 13.83
N MET A 291 -9.65 5.69 12.88
CA MET A 291 -11.01 5.17 12.88
C MET A 291 -11.26 4.44 11.59
N GLY A 292 -11.95 3.31 11.68
CA GLY A 292 -12.40 2.55 10.53
C GLY A 292 -13.80 2.02 10.79
N SER A 293 -14.58 1.89 9.73
CA SER A 293 -15.82 1.16 9.79
C SER A 293 -16.07 0.41 8.50
N PHE A 294 -16.70 -0.74 8.64
CA PHE A 294 -17.26 -1.54 7.58
C PHE A 294 -18.73 -1.79 7.91
N GLU A 295 -19.60 -1.68 6.92
CA GLU A 295 -21.03 -1.97 7.03
C GLU A 295 -21.43 -2.88 5.86
N ASP A 296 -22.16 -3.95 6.16
CA ASP A 296 -22.84 -4.84 5.20
C ASP A 296 -24.34 -4.82 5.52
N ILE A 297 -25.11 -4.31 4.57
CA ILE A 297 -26.58 -4.30 4.65
C ILE A 297 -27.09 -5.34 3.66
N ALA A 298 -27.60 -6.45 4.18
CA ALA A 298 -28.22 -7.50 3.39
C ALA A 298 -29.75 -7.38 3.47
N THR A 299 -30.43 -7.20 2.34
CA THR A 299 -31.89 -7.08 2.26
C THR A 299 -32.46 -8.22 1.43
N ALA A 300 -33.29 -9.07 2.04
CA ALA A 300 -34.02 -10.12 1.34
C ALA A 300 -35.24 -9.52 0.62
N ASN A 301 -35.32 -9.72 -0.69
CA ASN A 301 -36.37 -9.27 -1.59
C ASN A 301 -37.64 -10.16 -1.54
N ASN A 302 -37.77 -11.00 -0.50
CA ASN A 302 -38.93 -11.87 -0.31
C ASN A 302 -40.02 -11.14 0.49
N GLU A 303 -41.27 -11.59 0.41
CA GLU A 303 -42.45 -11.00 1.10
C GLU A 303 -42.27 -10.79 2.62
N THR A 304 -41.30 -11.46 3.24
CA THR A 304 -40.97 -11.40 4.68
C THR A 304 -40.19 -10.13 5.09
N GLY A 305 -39.66 -9.35 4.15
CA GLY A 305 -38.99 -8.07 4.42
C GLY A 305 -37.83 -8.15 5.41
N ILE A 306 -36.98 -9.17 5.28
CA ILE A 306 -35.87 -9.40 6.21
C ILE A 306 -34.70 -8.50 5.84
N THR A 307 -34.23 -7.70 6.79
CA THR A 307 -33.00 -6.91 6.65
C THR A 307 -32.01 -7.31 7.73
N TYR A 308 -30.81 -7.69 7.32
CA TYR A 308 -29.65 -7.87 8.19
C TYR A 308 -28.71 -6.68 8.01
N ASN A 309 -28.20 -6.15 9.10
CA ASN A 309 -27.13 -5.16 9.09
C ASN A 309 -26.00 -5.64 10.01
N TYR A 310 -24.83 -5.86 9.44
CA TYR A 310 -23.58 -6.07 10.15
C TYR A 310 -22.71 -4.83 10.03
N LYS A 311 -22.26 -4.33 11.18
CA LYS A 311 -21.34 -3.20 11.24
C LYS A 311 -20.16 -3.53 12.12
N ASN A 312 -18.96 -3.41 11.57
CA ASN A 312 -17.71 -3.50 12.29
C ASN A 312 -17.05 -2.13 12.33
N SER A 313 -16.73 -1.63 13.52
CA SER A 313 -15.99 -0.39 13.67
C SER A 313 -14.76 -0.59 14.54
N SER A 314 -13.66 0.01 14.14
CA SER A 314 -12.40 -0.02 14.86
C SER A 314 -11.96 1.40 15.20
N THR A 315 -11.48 1.59 16.42
CA THR A 315 -10.79 2.81 16.84
C THR A 315 -9.42 2.45 17.36
N THR A 316 -8.39 3.09 16.83
CA THR A 316 -6.99 2.89 17.19
C THR A 316 -6.49 4.13 17.92
N LEU A 317 -6.23 4.02 19.22
CA LEU A 317 -5.71 5.12 20.03
C LEU A 317 -5.07 4.64 21.35
N PRO A 318 -3.83 5.05 21.65
CA PRO A 318 -2.86 5.65 20.73
C PRO A 318 -2.28 4.60 19.77
N GLN A 319 -1.78 5.06 18.62
CA GLN A 319 -0.78 4.32 17.83
C GLN A 319 0.55 5.05 17.95
N PHE A 320 1.58 4.34 18.40
CA PHE A 320 2.95 4.81 18.45
C PHE A 320 3.70 4.29 17.23
N ASN A 321 4.45 5.17 16.59
CA ASN A 321 5.43 4.82 15.57
C ASN A 321 6.77 5.45 15.95
N ALA A 322 7.85 4.70 15.85
CA ALA A 322 9.21 5.21 15.98
C ALA A 322 10.11 4.48 14.97
N GLY A 323 11.06 5.20 14.40
CA GLY A 323 12.01 4.69 13.42
C GLY A 323 13.35 5.37 13.63
N LEU A 324 14.41 4.58 13.60
CA LEU A 324 15.79 5.02 13.61
C LEU A 324 16.48 4.46 12.36
N GLU A 325 17.11 5.33 11.60
CA GLU A 325 17.97 5.01 10.46
C GLU A 325 19.37 5.52 10.79
N TRP A 326 20.39 4.69 10.60
CA TRP A 326 21.78 5.05 10.89
C TRP A 326 22.70 4.59 9.78
N GLN A 327 23.49 5.51 9.23
CA GLN A 327 24.53 5.19 8.27
C GLN A 327 25.80 4.75 9.02
N PHE A 328 26.09 3.46 8.98
CA PHE A 328 27.27 2.88 9.64
C PHE A 328 28.53 2.99 8.79
N ALA A 329 28.36 3.04 7.48
CA ALA A 329 29.41 3.31 6.49
C ALA A 329 28.79 3.99 5.27
N ASP A 330 29.60 4.61 4.41
CA ASP A 330 29.14 5.27 3.18
C ASP A 330 28.24 4.38 2.32
N TRP A 331 28.49 3.08 2.33
CA TRP A 331 27.78 2.07 1.55
C TRP A 331 26.73 1.28 2.36
N PHE A 332 26.58 1.53 3.67
CA PHE A 332 25.73 0.69 4.55
C PHE A 332 24.92 1.49 5.57
N THR A 333 23.61 1.24 5.57
CA THR A 333 22.65 1.82 6.52
C THR A 333 21.93 0.69 7.26
N GLY A 334 21.76 0.82 8.57
CA GLY A 334 20.86 -0.04 9.34
C GLY A 334 19.65 0.72 9.85
N ARG A 335 18.55 -0.02 10.06
CA ARG A 335 17.26 0.54 10.45
C ARG A 335 16.60 -0.28 11.54
N LEU A 336 15.92 0.43 12.43
CA LEU A 336 15.09 -0.11 13.49
C LEU A 336 13.75 0.63 13.49
N GLY A 337 12.67 -0.12 13.35
CA GLY A 337 11.30 0.37 13.45
C GLY A 337 10.59 -0.19 14.67
N PHE A 338 9.68 0.60 15.22
CA PHE A 338 8.77 0.22 16.29
C PHE A 338 7.38 0.75 15.99
N MET A 339 6.37 -0.12 16.08
CA MET A 339 4.97 0.27 15.97
C MET A 339 4.11 -0.49 16.97
N ARG A 340 3.25 0.22 17.70
CA ARG A 340 2.29 -0.43 18.60
C ARG A 340 1.06 0.43 18.78
N SER A 341 -0.10 -0.20 18.88
CA SER A 341 -1.35 0.52 19.13
C SER A 341 -2.27 -0.18 20.11
N VAL A 342 -3.22 0.57 20.66
CA VAL A 342 -4.39 0.03 21.35
C VAL A 342 -5.57 0.14 20.39
N ILE A 343 -6.25 -0.98 20.16
CA ILE A 343 -7.34 -1.10 19.21
C ILE A 343 -8.59 -1.50 19.98
N LYS A 344 -9.65 -0.73 19.80
CA LYS A 344 -11.01 -1.10 20.19
C LYS A 344 -11.78 -1.50 18.95
N ILE A 345 -12.35 -2.70 18.95
CA ILE A 345 -13.25 -3.20 17.92
C ILE A 345 -14.65 -3.28 18.51
N LYS A 346 -15.63 -2.81 17.75
CA LYS A 346 -17.05 -2.89 18.04
C LYS A 346 -17.76 -3.54 16.87
N GLU A 347 -18.41 -4.67 17.12
CA GLU A 347 -19.23 -5.39 16.14
C GLU A 347 -20.71 -5.28 16.55
N GLU A 348 -21.52 -4.78 15.65
CA GLU A 348 -22.96 -4.64 15.80
C GLU A 348 -23.65 -5.55 14.78
N TYR A 349 -24.57 -6.37 15.27
CA TYR A 349 -25.45 -7.20 14.46
C TYR A 349 -26.87 -6.75 14.71
N SER A 350 -27.61 -6.42 13.67
CA SER A 350 -29.04 -6.15 13.78
C SER A 350 -29.80 -6.87 12.69
N GLN A 351 -30.98 -7.36 13.03
CA GLN A 351 -31.92 -7.97 12.10
C GLN A 351 -33.31 -7.42 12.34
N THR A 352 -34.04 -7.19 11.25
CA THR A 352 -35.47 -6.87 11.30
C THR A 352 -36.23 -7.91 10.50
N VAL A 353 -37.22 -8.56 11.14
CA VAL A 353 -38.07 -9.60 10.53
C VAL A 353 -39.52 -9.23 10.81
N GLY A 354 -40.32 -9.02 9.77
CA GLY A 354 -41.74 -8.69 9.94
C GLY A 354 -42.00 -7.45 10.80
N GLY A 355 -41.10 -6.46 10.79
CA GLY A 355 -41.20 -5.23 11.59
C GLY A 355 -40.71 -5.35 13.04
N VAL A 356 -40.25 -6.51 13.49
CA VAL A 356 -39.62 -6.71 14.80
C VAL A 356 -38.10 -6.67 14.65
N SER A 357 -37.44 -5.79 15.40
CA SER A 357 -35.98 -5.65 15.36
C SER A 357 -35.31 -6.29 16.58
N SER A 358 -34.18 -6.97 16.36
CA SER A 358 -33.29 -7.46 17.41
C SER A 358 -31.85 -7.07 17.09
N SER A 359 -31.05 -6.76 18.12
CA SER A 359 -29.64 -6.43 17.96
C SER A 359 -28.75 -7.11 19.00
N ALA A 360 -27.49 -7.35 18.62
CA ALA A 360 -26.42 -7.80 19.48
C ALA A 360 -25.18 -6.94 19.25
N GLU A 361 -24.40 -6.72 20.31
CA GLU A 361 -23.19 -5.90 20.28
C GLU A 361 -22.06 -6.65 20.97
N VAL A 362 -20.88 -6.70 20.33
CA VAL A 362 -19.65 -7.24 20.89
C VAL A 362 -18.59 -6.14 20.89
N ASN A 363 -17.97 -5.92 22.04
CA ASN A 363 -16.87 -4.95 22.20
C ASN A 363 -15.61 -5.66 22.67
N ASN A 364 -14.51 -5.46 21.95
CA ASN A 364 -13.20 -6.00 22.31
C ASN A 364 -12.17 -4.87 22.32
N THR A 365 -11.28 -4.87 23.32
CA THR A 365 -10.12 -3.95 23.37
C THR A 365 -8.86 -4.76 23.56
N PHE A 366 -7.87 -4.54 22.71
CA PHE A 366 -6.59 -5.25 22.78
C PHE A 366 -5.45 -4.38 22.25
N ALA A 367 -4.21 -4.75 22.57
CA ALA A 367 -3.04 -4.16 21.95
C ALA A 367 -2.79 -4.81 20.58
N SER A 368 -2.29 -4.04 19.61
CA SER A 368 -1.89 -4.55 18.29
C SER A 368 -0.95 -5.75 18.41
N ASN A 369 -0.96 -6.61 17.39
CA ASN A 369 -0.22 -7.86 17.38
C ASN A 369 1.26 -7.67 17.79
N PRO A 370 1.75 -8.37 18.84
CA PRO A 370 3.15 -8.29 19.23
C PRO A 370 4.12 -8.71 18.11
N ASP A 371 3.67 -9.55 17.17
CA ASP A 371 4.47 -10.03 16.04
C ASP A 371 4.87 -8.90 15.07
N GLN A 372 4.18 -7.76 15.08
CA GLN A 372 4.42 -6.60 14.20
C GLN A 372 4.97 -5.38 14.94
N THR A 373 5.59 -5.60 16.10
CA THR A 373 6.00 -4.49 16.99
C THR A 373 7.37 -3.91 16.67
N ILE A 374 8.31 -4.73 16.21
CA ILE A 374 9.69 -4.32 15.93
C ILE A 374 10.03 -4.79 14.52
N SER A 375 10.49 -3.85 13.69
CA SER A 375 11.01 -4.14 12.36
C SER A 375 12.48 -3.76 12.25
N LEU A 376 13.20 -4.46 11.39
CA LEU A 376 14.61 -4.22 11.13
C LEU A 376 14.84 -4.17 9.63
N GLY A 377 15.85 -3.43 9.21
CA GLY A 377 16.24 -3.41 7.81
C GLY A 377 17.66 -2.93 7.59
N ALA A 378 18.12 -3.15 6.38
CA ALA A 378 19.44 -2.79 5.90
C ALA A 378 19.33 -2.11 4.54
N GLY A 379 20.22 -1.16 4.29
CA GLY A 379 20.36 -0.46 3.02
C GLY A 379 21.80 -0.54 2.54
N PHE A 380 22.00 -0.85 1.27
CA PHE A 380 23.30 -0.85 0.61
C PHE A 380 23.32 0.23 -0.47
N HIS A 381 24.33 1.09 -0.40
CA HIS A 381 24.48 2.26 -1.26
C HIS A 381 25.73 2.12 -2.12
N PHE A 382 25.54 2.20 -3.44
CA PHE A 382 26.63 2.13 -4.41
C PHE A 382 26.51 3.31 -5.37
N ASP A 383 27.22 4.39 -5.04
CA ASP A 383 27.12 5.68 -5.74
C ASP A 383 25.65 6.17 -5.77
N ARG A 384 24.98 6.04 -6.93
CA ARG A 384 23.60 6.47 -7.16
C ARG A 384 22.57 5.36 -6.97
N PHE A 385 23.01 4.12 -6.80
CA PHE A 385 22.18 2.94 -6.63
C PHE A 385 21.92 2.67 -5.15
N SER A 386 20.68 2.35 -4.81
CA SER A 386 20.24 1.97 -3.47
C SER A 386 19.57 0.60 -3.53
N LEU A 387 19.93 -0.30 -2.62
CA LEU A 387 19.25 -1.57 -2.39
C LEU A 387 18.80 -1.64 -0.93
N GLU A 388 17.50 -1.75 -0.70
CA GLU A 388 16.88 -1.71 0.62
C GLU A 388 16.20 -3.04 0.91
N GLY A 389 16.39 -3.57 2.11
CA GLY A 389 15.79 -4.84 2.54
C GLY A 389 15.24 -4.79 3.97
N THR A 390 14.12 -5.45 4.21
CA THR A 390 13.65 -5.76 5.57
C THR A 390 14.15 -7.13 6.01
N ILE A 391 14.47 -7.24 7.30
CA ILE A 391 14.69 -8.53 7.96
C ILE A 391 13.31 -9.00 8.46
N GLY A 392 12.94 -10.25 8.18
CA GLY A 392 11.63 -10.76 8.57
C GLY A 392 11.44 -10.71 10.09
N GLU A 393 10.37 -10.06 10.55
CA GLU A 393 10.08 -9.86 11.98
C GLU A 393 10.01 -11.20 12.74
N LYS A 394 9.46 -12.24 12.07
CA LYS A 394 9.40 -13.61 12.60
C LYS A 394 10.78 -14.25 12.77
N PHE A 395 11.75 -13.93 11.91
CA PHE A 395 13.12 -14.44 12.03
C PHE A 395 13.78 -13.92 13.29
N PHE A 396 13.57 -12.66 13.66
CA PHE A 396 14.10 -12.10 14.90
C PHE A 396 13.47 -12.75 16.14
N GLN A 397 12.15 -12.89 16.17
CA GLN A 397 11.45 -13.41 17.35
C GLN A 397 11.64 -14.90 17.57
N ARG A 398 11.66 -15.68 16.48
CA ARG A 398 11.67 -17.14 16.56
C ARG A 398 13.07 -17.70 16.30
N GLY A 399 13.94 -16.97 15.61
CA GLY A 399 15.24 -17.44 15.15
C GLY A 399 15.17 -18.25 13.84
N PRO A 400 16.33 -18.63 13.27
CA PRO A 400 16.40 -19.53 12.12
C PRO A 400 15.78 -20.88 12.45
N TYR A 401 15.30 -21.59 11.42
CA TYR A 401 14.68 -22.92 11.55
C TYR A 401 15.52 -23.90 12.39
N ILE A 402 16.85 -23.85 12.26
CA ILE A 402 17.78 -24.72 13.00
C ILE A 402 17.72 -24.53 14.53
N LEU A 403 17.32 -23.36 15.00
CA LEU A 403 17.17 -23.07 16.43
C LEU A 403 15.71 -23.21 16.90
N SER A 404 14.75 -22.95 16.01
CA SER A 404 13.35 -22.75 16.39
C SER A 404 12.41 -23.90 16.00
N GLY A 405 12.81 -24.74 15.04
CA GLY A 405 11.96 -25.76 14.41
C GLY A 405 10.78 -25.16 13.62
N LYS A 406 10.69 -23.83 13.47
CA LYS A 406 9.62 -23.12 12.77
C LYS A 406 10.17 -22.41 11.55
N GLY A 407 9.49 -22.54 10.41
CA GLY A 407 9.82 -21.78 9.20
C GLY A 407 9.72 -20.28 9.47
N THR A 408 10.79 -19.54 9.18
CA THR A 408 10.85 -18.09 9.30
C THR A 408 11.53 -17.51 8.07
N ASP A 409 10.89 -16.51 7.47
CA ASP A 409 11.48 -15.80 6.33
C ASP A 409 12.54 -14.82 6.84
N MET A 410 13.77 -14.97 6.36
CA MET A 410 14.90 -14.11 6.76
C MET A 410 14.78 -12.70 6.18
N PHE A 411 14.16 -12.56 5.00
CA PHE A 411 13.92 -11.29 4.31
C PHE A 411 12.43 -11.09 4.05
N GLY A 412 11.92 -9.89 4.31
CA GLY A 412 10.51 -9.56 4.08
C GLY A 412 10.27 -8.93 2.70
N VAL A 413 10.91 -7.80 2.43
CA VAL A 413 10.76 -7.00 1.21
C VAL A 413 12.13 -6.56 0.73
N LEU A 414 12.33 -6.56 -0.59
CA LEU A 414 13.50 -5.98 -1.24
C LEU A 414 13.06 -4.88 -2.20
N SER A 415 13.64 -3.70 -2.06
CA SER A 415 13.41 -2.55 -2.93
C SER A 415 14.72 -2.05 -3.51
N ALA A 416 14.68 -1.51 -4.73
CA ALA A 416 15.84 -0.93 -5.37
C ALA A 416 15.51 0.41 -6.02
N SER A 417 16.50 1.28 -6.08
CA SER A 417 16.36 2.57 -6.74
C SER A 417 17.68 3.07 -7.33
N TYR A 418 17.58 3.98 -8.30
CA TYR A 418 18.73 4.62 -8.93
C TYR A 418 18.43 6.06 -9.32
N ASN A 419 19.36 6.96 -8.97
CA ASN A 419 19.28 8.39 -9.28
C ASN A 419 20.13 8.76 -10.50
N PHE A 420 19.47 9.17 -11.59
CA PHE A 420 20.16 9.55 -12.83
C PHE A 420 20.73 10.98 -12.80
N ASN A 421 20.36 11.82 -11.82
CA ASN A 421 20.85 13.21 -11.77
C ASN A 421 22.38 13.23 -11.59
N LYS A 422 23.09 14.02 -12.38
CA LYS A 422 24.55 14.20 -12.30
C LYS A 422 24.91 15.50 -11.62
#